data_AF-A0A6I5EIN3-F1
#
_entry.id   AF-A0A6I5EIN3-F1
#
_cell.length_a   1.000
_cell.length_b   1.000
_cell.length_c   1.000
_cell.angle_alpha   90.00
_cell.angle_beta   90.00
_cell.angle_gamma   90.00
#
_symmetry.space_group_name_H-M   'P 1'
#
loop_
_entity.id
_entity.type
_entity.pdbx_description
1 polymer ?
#
loop_
_entity_poly.entity_id
_entity_poly.type
_entity_poly.pdbx_seq_one_letter_code
_entity_poly.pdbx_strand_id
1 'polypeptide(L)'
;MNGGMSELLSFAYEHDGERLSGMYGGDDDGDDAGGVEGGRESPTVVLLHGAGDGCAGRLLPLLAEFVARGCRGLAFDFSGHGQSTGALAESSLRRRFAQAVAVIDARVPGDGPLVLVGFSMSGQTVADLAAHYGERVAALGLCAPAVYAAAAWPVPFGAGDGRFSEIIRAADSWRESPALDVLRAYGGRAVLAVPGTDTVIPPAVTAAVTAALATNAQFSLVELPDAEHTLGLWFRDHEDDRRRFVDAVLTGRGEGGWTATRAWVAKQLPAGRRVRDSARLRGGWSSQIRRLTLDDGTGLVLRTFVRPFFRRHAPGLLSREASVLALLAAQDGTPVPEAVAVDATGEHCDHPSLLMSLLPGAVRVDEEDLDRRLDLLARQLVRIHTVVPDERPRPYQAWTSPERVRTPGGALWDRAVAVLRREPPAYEGCFLHRDFHPGNVLFDGAGDTLRISGVVDWVETSWGPADLDVAHCSTALALLHGEAYGLGFRERYEAHGGRRLADGADHLYWRLLDTLAYSPDAEKLAAPWHELGRTDLTREVLGARLEAYVGGLLRRYG
;
A
#
# COMPACT_ATOMS: atom_id res chain seq x y z
N MET A 1 27.74 20.91 30.35
CA MET A 1 26.43 21.60 30.41
C MET A 1 25.40 20.51 30.63
N ASN A 2 24.82 20.44 31.83
CA ASN A 2 23.80 19.46 32.18
C ASN A 2 22.54 19.75 31.36
N GLY A 3 22.18 18.85 30.44
CA GLY A 3 20.88 18.88 29.78
C GLY A 3 19.82 18.57 30.83
N GLY A 4 19.00 19.56 31.19
CA GLY A 4 17.84 19.35 32.04
C GLY A 4 16.91 18.36 31.37
N MET A 5 16.59 17.26 32.06
CA MET A 5 15.47 16.41 31.68
C MET A 5 14.21 17.29 31.67
N SER A 6 13.57 17.47 30.51
CA SER A 6 12.27 18.13 30.43
C SER A 6 11.30 17.44 31.38
N GLU A 7 10.77 18.19 32.34
CA GLU A 7 9.96 17.65 33.43
C GLU A 7 8.57 17.24 32.90
N LEU A 8 8.20 15.98 33.10
CA LEU A 8 6.85 15.50 32.79
C LEU A 8 5.95 15.72 34.01
N LEU A 9 4.84 16.42 33.82
CA LEU A 9 3.88 16.77 34.86
C LEU A 9 2.69 15.82 34.84
N SER A 10 2.30 15.29 36.00
CA SER A 10 1.12 14.44 36.11
C SER A 10 -0.17 15.24 36.05
N PHE A 11 -1.25 14.67 35.52
CA PHE A 11 -2.59 15.25 35.57
C PHE A 11 -3.68 14.20 35.79
N ALA A 12 -4.85 14.68 36.22
CA ALA A 12 -6.09 13.92 36.24
C ALA A 12 -7.16 14.62 35.39
N TYR A 13 -8.06 13.85 34.78
CA TYR A 13 -9.18 14.34 33.99
C TYR A 13 -10.42 13.48 34.24
N GLU A 14 -11.55 14.10 34.55
CA GLU A 14 -12.82 13.41 34.80
C GLU A 14 -13.60 13.25 33.48
N HIS A 15 -14.03 12.03 33.18
CA HIS A 15 -14.85 11.72 32.01
C HIS A 15 -15.82 10.59 32.32
N ASP A 16 -17.12 10.83 32.10
CA ASP A 16 -18.19 9.84 32.34
C ASP A 16 -18.15 9.17 33.74
N GLY A 17 -17.76 9.93 34.76
CA GLY A 17 -17.67 9.44 36.15
C GLY A 17 -16.41 8.63 36.46
N GLU A 18 -15.44 8.58 35.54
CA GLU A 18 -14.13 7.97 35.74
C GLU A 18 -13.03 9.03 35.71
N ARG A 19 -12.06 8.88 36.61
CA ARG A 19 -10.85 9.68 36.65
C ARG A 19 -9.75 9.03 35.80
N LEU A 20 -9.39 9.71 34.71
CA LEU A 20 -8.26 9.36 33.85
C LEU A 20 -6.99 10.03 34.34
N SER A 21 -5.91 9.26 34.50
CA SER A 21 -4.60 9.72 34.97
C SER A 21 -3.61 9.77 33.82
N GLY A 22 -2.80 10.82 33.74
CA GLY A 22 -1.82 10.97 32.65
C GLY A 22 -0.63 11.85 32.98
N MET A 23 0.24 12.00 31.99
CA MET A 23 1.44 12.82 32.00
C MET A 23 1.43 13.79 30.81
N TYR A 24 1.87 15.02 31.05
CA TYR A 24 2.03 16.07 30.08
C TYR A 24 3.48 16.62 30.12
N GLY A 25 3.99 17.17 29.04
CA GLY A 25 5.30 17.84 29.03
C GLY A 25 5.53 18.72 27.81
N GLY A 26 6.56 19.57 27.88
CA GLY A 26 6.84 20.62 26.91
C GLY A 26 6.27 21.97 27.36
N ASP A 27 7.02 23.05 27.14
CA ASP A 27 6.69 24.39 27.65
C ASP A 27 5.50 25.01 26.90
N ASP A 28 4.56 25.58 27.67
CA ASP A 28 3.56 26.56 27.22
C ASP A 28 4.15 27.97 27.32
N ASP A 29 5.33 28.24 26.74
CA ASP A 29 5.88 29.61 26.67
C ASP A 29 5.08 30.45 25.65
N GLY A 30 3.81 30.67 25.95
CA GLY A 30 3.01 31.78 25.52
C GLY A 30 2.94 32.79 26.66
N ASP A 31 3.97 33.64 26.77
CA ASP A 31 3.80 35.08 27.00
C ASP A 31 5.14 35.82 26.84
N ASP A 32 5.14 36.78 25.89
CA ASP A 32 6.10 37.87 25.69
C ASP A 32 7.61 37.57 25.49
N ALA A 33 7.99 37.30 24.23
CA ALA A 33 9.24 37.81 23.67
C ALA A 33 9.22 37.86 22.12
N GLY A 34 8.77 39.00 21.57
CA GLY A 34 9.31 39.61 20.35
C GLY A 34 9.45 38.75 19.08
N GLY A 35 8.44 38.83 18.21
CA GLY A 35 8.54 38.83 16.74
C GLY A 35 9.64 38.02 16.06
N VAL A 36 9.29 36.82 15.61
CA VAL A 36 9.89 36.23 14.40
C VAL A 36 8.75 35.74 13.50
N GLU A 37 8.58 36.38 12.35
CA GLU A 37 7.64 35.96 11.32
C GLU A 37 7.96 34.52 10.85
N GLY A 38 7.01 33.59 11.01
CA GLY A 38 6.97 32.30 10.29
C GLY A 38 7.11 31.00 11.09
N GLY A 39 7.11 31.01 12.42
CA GLY A 39 7.23 29.78 13.23
C GLY A 39 5.97 28.90 13.20
N ARG A 40 6.05 27.70 12.61
CA ARG A 40 5.00 26.66 12.76
C ARG A 40 4.86 26.29 14.23
N GLU A 41 3.64 26.29 14.76
CA GLU A 41 3.36 25.87 16.14
C GLU A 41 3.92 24.48 16.45
N SER A 42 4.47 24.32 17.65
CA SER A 42 5.01 23.06 18.13
C SER A 42 3.91 22.00 18.21
N PRO A 43 4.08 20.84 17.54
CA PRO A 43 3.06 19.81 17.52
C PRO A 43 2.92 19.11 18.87
N THR A 44 1.71 18.64 19.16
CA THR A 44 1.46 17.82 20.34
C THR A 44 1.45 16.35 19.98
N VAL A 45 2.35 15.58 20.58
CA VAL A 45 2.34 14.12 20.50
C VAL A 45 1.43 13.52 21.56
N VAL A 46 0.55 12.62 21.12
CA VAL A 46 -0.36 11.86 21.97
C VAL A 46 0.03 10.39 21.90
N LEU A 47 0.54 9.85 23.01
CA LEU A 47 0.92 8.43 23.13
C LEU A 47 -0.21 7.63 23.79
N LEU A 48 -0.70 6.61 23.08
CA LEU A 48 -1.81 5.76 23.50
C LEU A 48 -1.34 4.31 23.68
N HIS A 49 -1.35 3.81 24.91
CA HIS A 49 -0.93 2.43 25.23
C HIS A 49 -1.93 1.39 24.73
N GLY A 50 -1.56 0.10 24.69
CA GLY A 50 -2.43 -1.02 24.30
C GLY A 50 -3.50 -1.38 25.33
N ALA A 51 -4.08 -2.57 25.22
CA ALA A 51 -4.97 -3.13 26.24
C ALA A 51 -4.21 -4.02 27.23
N GLY A 52 -4.92 -4.81 28.05
CA GLY A 52 -4.33 -5.76 28.97
C GLY A 52 -3.61 -5.06 30.11
N ASP A 53 -2.31 -5.32 30.26
CA ASP A 53 -1.47 -4.73 31.30
C ASP A 53 -0.77 -3.42 30.85
N GLY A 54 -1.14 -2.89 29.68
CA GLY A 54 -0.60 -1.64 29.16
C GLY A 54 -0.91 -0.43 30.05
N CYS A 55 0.03 0.52 30.13
CA CYS A 55 -0.16 1.80 30.80
C CYS A 55 0.75 2.89 30.20
N ALA A 56 0.41 4.16 30.42
CA ALA A 56 1.17 5.33 30.01
C ALA A 56 2.59 5.34 30.60
N GLY A 57 2.78 4.76 31.79
CA GLY A 57 4.08 4.60 32.43
C GLY A 57 5.13 3.90 31.53
N ARG A 58 4.71 2.95 30.70
CA ARG A 58 5.60 2.25 29.74
C ARG A 58 6.06 3.17 28.59
N LEU A 59 5.35 4.27 28.35
CA LEU A 59 5.57 5.15 27.21
C LEU A 59 6.34 6.42 27.58
N LEU A 60 6.60 6.68 28.87
CA LEU A 60 7.23 7.92 29.33
C LEU A 60 8.63 8.17 28.75
N PRO A 61 9.52 7.18 28.58
CA PRO A 61 10.80 7.40 27.92
C PRO A 61 10.61 7.88 26.47
N LEU A 62 9.64 7.31 25.76
CA LEU A 62 9.29 7.73 24.40
C LEU A 62 8.68 9.14 24.39
N LEU A 63 7.83 9.46 25.37
CA LEU A 63 7.24 10.80 25.52
C LEU A 63 8.33 11.85 25.74
N ALA A 64 9.25 11.59 26.66
CA ALA A 64 10.39 12.47 26.94
C ALA A 64 11.27 12.66 25.70
N GLU A 65 11.47 11.63 24.89
CA GLU A 65 12.25 11.70 23.65
C GLU A 65 11.61 12.62 22.60
N PHE A 66 10.27 12.63 22.49
CA PHE A 66 9.55 13.60 21.66
C PHE A 66 9.63 15.02 22.23
N VAL A 67 9.45 15.18 23.54
CA VAL A 67 9.53 16.50 24.21
C VAL A 67 10.92 17.12 24.06
N ALA A 68 11.97 16.31 24.19
CA ALA A 68 13.36 16.73 23.95
C ALA A 68 13.62 17.21 22.51
N ARG A 69 12.73 16.91 21.55
CA ARG A 69 12.77 17.40 20.16
C ARG A 69 11.77 18.52 19.90
N GLY A 70 11.31 19.20 20.95
CA GLY A 70 10.46 20.39 20.84
C GLY A 70 8.98 20.09 20.59
N CYS A 71 8.51 18.85 20.81
CA CYS A 71 7.08 18.57 20.82
C CYS A 71 6.47 18.86 22.19
N ARG A 72 5.20 19.26 22.22
CA ARG A 72 4.37 19.05 23.42
C ARG A 72 4.03 17.58 23.52
N GLY A 73 3.97 17.02 24.73
CA GLY A 73 3.74 15.61 24.97
C GLY A 73 2.51 15.36 25.84
N LEU A 74 1.69 14.40 25.45
CA LEU A 74 0.52 13.92 26.19
C LEU A 74 0.49 12.38 26.19
N ALA A 75 0.38 11.77 27.36
CA ALA A 75 0.11 10.33 27.51
C ALA A 75 -0.85 10.13 28.69
N PHE A 76 -1.79 9.19 28.59
CA PHE A 76 -2.72 8.91 29.69
C PHE A 76 -3.14 7.44 29.72
N ASP A 77 -3.62 7.01 30.88
CA ASP A 77 -4.17 5.68 31.11
C ASP A 77 -5.67 5.67 30.76
N PHE A 78 -6.08 4.75 29.90
CA PHE A 78 -7.52 4.50 29.68
C PHE A 78 -8.17 3.91 30.94
N SER A 79 -9.51 3.99 31.02
CA SER A 79 -10.25 3.38 32.14
C SER A 79 -9.86 1.91 32.38
N GLY A 80 -9.70 1.56 33.66
CA GLY A 80 -9.28 0.24 34.12
C GLY A 80 -7.81 -0.09 33.89
N HIS A 81 -6.96 0.89 33.55
CA HIS A 81 -5.51 0.71 33.39
C HIS A 81 -4.71 1.65 34.30
N GLY A 82 -3.50 1.23 34.65
CA GLY A 82 -2.51 2.05 35.35
C GLY A 82 -3.07 2.74 36.60
N GLN A 83 -3.11 4.07 36.59
CA GLN A 83 -3.63 4.89 37.70
C GLN A 83 -5.03 5.45 37.45
N SER A 84 -5.67 5.09 36.33
CA SER A 84 -7.05 5.48 36.03
C SER A 84 -8.05 4.59 36.77
N THR A 85 -9.19 5.16 37.14
CA THR A 85 -10.29 4.38 37.76
C THR A 85 -11.05 3.55 36.72
N GLY A 86 -12.09 2.85 37.14
CA GLY A 86 -12.94 2.03 36.28
C GLY A 86 -12.42 0.60 36.12
N ALA A 87 -13.04 -0.17 35.22
CA ALA A 87 -12.72 -1.59 35.03
C ALA A 87 -12.43 -1.89 33.55
N LEU A 88 -11.33 -2.61 33.28
CA LEU A 88 -10.94 -2.99 31.93
C LEU A 88 -12.09 -3.72 31.18
N ALA A 89 -12.80 -4.60 31.88
CA ALA A 89 -13.90 -5.37 31.32
C ALA A 89 -15.07 -4.51 30.80
N GLU A 90 -15.25 -3.32 31.36
CA GLU A 90 -16.31 -2.36 30.97
C GLU A 90 -15.84 -1.40 29.86
N SER A 91 -14.55 -1.40 29.52
CA SER A 91 -14.00 -0.60 28.44
C SER A 91 -14.37 -1.19 27.07
N SER A 92 -14.28 -0.38 26.03
CA SER A 92 -14.51 -0.78 24.63
C SER A 92 -13.70 0.10 23.69
N LEU A 93 -13.58 -0.28 22.42
CA LEU A 93 -12.92 0.56 21.41
C LEU A 93 -13.57 1.95 21.34
N ARG A 94 -14.92 2.00 21.35
CA ARG A 94 -15.69 3.25 21.42
C ARG A 94 -15.38 4.08 22.66
N ARG A 95 -15.32 3.48 23.85
CA ARG A 95 -15.02 4.22 25.10
C ARG A 95 -13.59 4.76 25.08
N ARG A 96 -12.62 3.98 24.62
CA ARG A 96 -11.23 4.44 24.46
C ARG A 96 -11.14 5.62 23.51
N PHE A 97 -11.85 5.58 22.37
CA PHE A 97 -11.94 6.72 21.46
C PHE A 97 -12.52 7.97 22.14
N ALA A 98 -13.67 7.84 22.82
CA ALA A 98 -14.31 8.96 23.53
C ALA A 98 -13.40 9.58 24.61
N GLN A 99 -12.71 8.74 25.38
CA GLN A 99 -11.74 9.18 26.39
C GLN A 99 -10.56 9.91 25.76
N ALA A 100 -10.01 9.40 24.65
CA ALA A 100 -8.92 10.07 23.95
C ALA A 100 -9.34 11.42 23.36
N VAL A 101 -10.53 11.51 22.75
CA VAL A 101 -11.06 12.80 22.26
C VAL A 101 -11.18 13.79 23.43
N ALA A 102 -11.82 13.40 24.52
CA ALA A 102 -12.06 14.28 25.67
C ALA A 102 -10.75 14.79 26.30
N VAL A 103 -9.73 13.93 26.44
CA VAL A 103 -8.43 14.33 27.00
C VAL A 103 -7.67 15.23 26.03
N ILE A 104 -7.69 14.93 24.72
CA ILE A 104 -7.01 15.76 23.70
C ILE A 104 -7.66 17.14 23.62
N ASP A 105 -8.99 17.23 23.53
CA ASP A 105 -9.69 18.51 23.42
C ASP A 105 -9.51 19.38 24.67
N ALA A 106 -9.37 18.76 25.84
CA ALA A 106 -9.13 19.49 27.09
C ALA A 106 -7.68 19.99 27.26
N ARG A 107 -6.71 19.43 26.52
CA ARG A 107 -5.27 19.64 26.76
C ARG A 107 -4.50 20.18 25.57
N VAL A 108 -5.05 20.09 24.37
CA VAL A 108 -4.35 20.46 23.14
C VAL A 108 -5.10 21.59 22.44
N PRO A 109 -4.45 22.76 22.21
CA PRO A 109 -5.07 23.89 21.51
C PRO A 109 -5.68 23.48 20.17
N GLY A 110 -6.91 23.94 19.89
CA GLY A 110 -7.78 23.41 18.85
C GLY A 110 -7.24 23.46 17.42
N ASP A 111 -6.30 24.34 17.15
CA ASP A 111 -5.59 24.54 15.87
C ASP A 111 -4.20 23.87 15.82
N GLY A 112 -3.67 23.45 16.97
CA GLY A 112 -2.34 22.84 17.06
C GLY A 112 -2.24 21.48 16.37
N PRO A 113 -1.16 21.20 15.61
CA PRO A 113 -0.98 19.94 14.89
C PRO A 113 -0.73 18.76 15.83
N LEU A 114 -1.37 17.62 15.54
CA LEU A 114 -1.29 16.38 16.32
C LEU A 114 -0.30 15.38 15.72
N VAL A 115 0.43 14.70 16.60
CA VAL A 115 1.08 13.41 16.32
C VAL A 115 0.37 12.35 17.13
N LEU A 116 -0.20 11.35 16.48
CA LEU A 116 -0.87 10.26 17.17
C LEU A 116 0.01 9.02 17.14
N VAL A 117 0.39 8.51 18.32
CA VAL A 117 1.20 7.29 18.43
C VAL A 117 0.44 6.24 19.22
N GLY A 118 0.21 5.09 18.61
CA GLY A 118 -0.62 4.01 19.18
C GLY A 118 0.12 2.69 19.26
N PHE A 119 -0.04 2.00 20.39
CA PHE A 119 0.53 0.67 20.62
C PHE A 119 -0.57 -0.40 20.62
N SER A 120 -0.33 -1.53 19.94
CA SER A 120 -1.24 -2.68 19.96
C SER A 120 -2.68 -2.29 19.64
N MET A 121 -3.64 -2.51 20.55
CA MET A 121 -5.05 -2.12 20.37
C MET A 121 -5.26 -0.64 20.00
N SER A 122 -4.38 0.27 20.43
CA SER A 122 -4.50 1.68 20.07
C SER A 122 -4.13 1.97 18.62
N GLY A 123 -3.69 0.98 17.84
CA GLY A 123 -3.67 1.09 16.38
C GLY A 123 -5.06 1.42 15.79
N GLN A 124 -6.10 0.78 16.33
CA GLN A 124 -7.50 1.11 16.04
C GLN A 124 -7.81 2.54 16.50
N THR A 125 -7.61 2.85 17.79
CA THR A 125 -7.93 4.18 18.35
C THR A 125 -7.25 5.32 17.58
N VAL A 126 -6.00 5.15 17.16
CA VAL A 126 -5.28 6.14 16.34
C VAL A 126 -5.94 6.32 14.98
N ALA A 127 -6.38 5.25 14.31
CA ALA A 127 -7.12 5.37 13.06
C ALA A 127 -8.43 6.14 13.26
N ASP A 128 -9.18 5.87 14.33
CA ASP A 128 -10.45 6.57 14.59
C ASP A 128 -10.23 8.05 14.92
N LEU A 129 -9.16 8.38 15.66
CA LEU A 129 -8.77 9.76 15.94
C LEU A 129 -8.27 10.47 14.67
N ALA A 130 -7.57 9.78 13.78
CA ALA A 130 -7.17 10.32 12.48
C ALA A 130 -8.38 10.65 11.60
N ALA A 131 -9.40 9.80 11.59
CA ALA A 131 -10.67 10.10 10.93
C ALA A 131 -11.40 11.28 11.58
N HIS A 132 -11.38 11.37 12.91
CA HIS A 132 -12.07 12.41 13.67
C HIS A 132 -11.45 13.80 13.50
N TYR A 133 -10.12 13.91 13.63
CA TYR A 133 -9.39 15.17 13.60
C TYR A 133 -8.93 15.60 12.20
N GLY A 134 -8.98 14.69 11.21
CA GLY A 134 -8.66 14.98 9.82
C GLY A 134 -7.26 15.59 9.66
N GLU A 135 -7.20 16.75 8.98
CA GLU A 135 -5.95 17.43 8.63
C GLU A 135 -5.13 17.91 9.84
N ARG A 136 -5.73 17.99 11.04
CA ARG A 136 -4.98 18.31 12.27
C ARG A 136 -3.97 17.22 12.60
N VAL A 137 -4.18 15.98 12.14
CA VAL A 137 -3.23 14.88 12.34
C VAL A 137 -2.11 14.94 11.30
N ALA A 138 -0.98 15.49 11.73
CA ALA A 138 0.19 15.69 10.88
C ALA A 138 1.09 14.45 10.79
N ALA A 139 1.08 13.58 11.80
CA ALA A 139 1.86 12.34 11.79
C ALA A 139 1.21 11.19 12.59
N LEU A 140 1.43 9.96 12.14
CA LEU A 140 1.07 8.71 12.80
C LEU A 140 2.31 7.89 13.16
N GLY A 141 2.35 7.34 14.37
CA GLY A 141 3.28 6.31 14.79
C GLY A 141 2.52 5.07 15.26
N LEU A 142 2.61 3.95 14.56
CA LEU A 142 1.94 2.72 14.95
C LEU A 142 2.97 1.68 15.39
N CYS A 143 2.80 1.12 16.58
CA CYS A 143 3.74 0.17 17.18
C CYS A 143 3.03 -1.16 17.43
N ALA A 144 3.37 -2.19 16.65
CA ALA A 144 2.69 -3.49 16.64
C ALA A 144 1.14 -3.37 16.66
N PRO A 145 0.53 -2.59 15.73
CA PRO A 145 -0.87 -2.20 15.82
C PRO A 145 -1.84 -3.36 15.52
N ALA A 146 -3.00 -3.31 16.18
CA ALA A 146 -4.17 -4.11 15.84
C ALA A 146 -5.26 -3.23 15.19
N VAL A 147 -6.06 -3.83 14.31
CA VAL A 147 -7.29 -3.26 13.74
C VAL A 147 -8.41 -4.29 13.87
N TYR A 148 -9.65 -3.83 14.02
CA TYR A 148 -10.77 -4.70 14.39
C TYR A 148 -11.98 -4.52 13.48
N ALA A 149 -12.78 -5.59 13.36
CA ALA A 149 -14.05 -5.56 12.67
C ALA A 149 -14.98 -4.46 13.24
N ALA A 150 -15.76 -3.80 12.39
CA ALA A 150 -16.70 -2.75 12.81
C ALA A 150 -17.65 -3.20 13.94
N ALA A 151 -18.06 -4.48 13.92
CA ALA A 151 -18.94 -5.06 14.95
C ALA A 151 -18.31 -5.09 16.36
N ALA A 152 -16.98 -5.07 16.49
CA ALA A 152 -16.30 -5.04 17.78
C ALA A 152 -16.36 -3.65 18.44
N TRP A 153 -16.58 -2.60 17.66
CA TRP A 153 -16.46 -1.20 18.08
C TRP A 153 -17.23 -0.84 19.36
N PRO A 154 -18.53 -1.16 19.49
CA PRO A 154 -19.31 -0.79 20.67
C PRO A 154 -19.25 -1.82 21.80
N VAL A 155 -18.64 -3.00 21.57
CA VAL A 155 -18.77 -4.15 22.46
C VAL A 155 -17.78 -4.03 23.62
N PRO A 156 -18.24 -4.15 24.88
CA PRO A 156 -17.34 -4.18 26.04
C PRO A 156 -16.34 -5.34 25.96
N PHE A 157 -15.11 -5.13 26.43
CA PHE A 157 -14.05 -6.15 26.38
C PHE A 157 -14.39 -7.41 27.18
N GLY A 158 -15.14 -7.26 28.28
CA GLY A 158 -15.48 -8.36 29.17
C GLY A 158 -14.26 -9.00 29.84
N ALA A 159 -14.40 -10.25 30.28
CA ALA A 159 -13.32 -11.00 30.94
C ALA A 159 -12.34 -11.69 29.98
N GLY A 160 -12.40 -11.38 28.67
CA GLY A 160 -11.54 -11.98 27.65
C GLY A 160 -12.09 -13.26 26.99
N ASP A 161 -13.31 -13.67 27.34
CA ASP A 161 -14.04 -14.83 26.81
C ASP A 161 -15.46 -14.49 26.28
N GLY A 162 -15.86 -13.21 26.35
CA GLY A 162 -17.17 -12.74 25.91
C GLY A 162 -17.26 -12.36 24.43
N ARG A 163 -18.35 -11.68 24.07
CA ARG A 163 -18.69 -11.32 22.69
C ARG A 163 -17.60 -10.55 21.94
N PHE A 164 -16.88 -9.64 22.62
CA PHE A 164 -15.76 -8.92 22.01
C PHE A 164 -14.67 -9.89 21.54
N SER A 165 -14.25 -10.81 22.43
CA SER A 165 -13.27 -11.85 22.12
C SER A 165 -13.70 -12.76 20.98
N GLU A 166 -14.99 -13.14 20.91
CA GLU A 166 -15.53 -13.92 19.78
C GLU A 166 -15.33 -13.19 18.45
N ILE A 167 -15.67 -11.90 18.39
CA ILE A 167 -15.59 -11.10 17.15
C ILE A 167 -14.12 -10.96 16.69
N ILE A 168 -13.23 -10.59 17.60
CA ILE A 168 -11.83 -10.31 17.24
C ILE A 168 -11.01 -11.57 16.96
N ARG A 169 -11.44 -12.75 17.46
CA ARG A 169 -10.80 -14.04 17.20
C ARG A 169 -11.41 -14.78 16.01
N ALA A 170 -12.54 -14.32 15.48
CA ALA A 170 -13.12 -14.87 14.26
C ALA A 170 -12.10 -14.73 13.11
N ALA A 171 -11.87 -15.82 12.38
CA ALA A 171 -10.86 -15.87 11.33
C ALA A 171 -11.07 -14.73 10.32
N ASP A 172 -10.00 -14.00 10.01
CA ASP A 172 -9.97 -12.92 9.02
C ASP A 172 -10.96 -11.76 9.26
N SER A 173 -11.58 -11.64 10.44
CA SER A 173 -12.60 -10.60 10.71
C SER A 173 -12.07 -9.17 10.60
N TRP A 174 -10.76 -8.97 10.76
CA TRP A 174 -10.07 -7.69 10.64
C TRP A 174 -10.02 -7.14 9.21
N ARG A 175 -10.28 -7.95 8.18
CA ARG A 175 -10.20 -7.51 6.77
C ARG A 175 -11.19 -6.39 6.45
N GLU A 176 -12.36 -6.45 7.07
CA GLU A 176 -13.43 -5.45 6.95
C GLU A 176 -13.31 -4.32 7.99
N SER A 177 -12.11 -4.09 8.54
CA SER A 177 -11.91 -3.04 9.52
C SER A 177 -11.97 -1.66 8.86
N PRO A 178 -12.87 -0.76 9.30
CA PRO A 178 -12.90 0.63 8.82
C PRO A 178 -11.58 1.38 9.07
N ALA A 179 -10.79 0.96 10.06
CA ALA A 179 -9.48 1.53 10.32
C ALA A 179 -8.53 1.38 9.12
N LEU A 180 -8.61 0.27 8.38
CA LEU A 180 -7.77 0.09 7.18
C LEU A 180 -8.08 1.12 6.11
N ASP A 181 -9.35 1.52 5.95
CA ASP A 181 -9.75 2.56 5.01
C ASP A 181 -9.22 3.93 5.40
N VAL A 182 -9.28 4.26 6.69
CA VAL A 182 -8.70 5.51 7.22
C VAL A 182 -7.19 5.54 6.99
N LEU A 183 -6.49 4.46 7.34
CA LEU A 183 -5.04 4.36 7.15
C LEU A 183 -4.65 4.41 5.67
N ARG A 184 -5.51 3.90 4.78
CA ARG A 184 -5.32 3.96 3.32
C ARG A 184 -5.51 5.37 2.76
N ALA A 185 -6.49 6.11 3.30
CA ALA A 185 -6.78 7.49 2.91
C ALA A 185 -5.78 8.51 3.48
N TYR A 186 -5.17 8.19 4.63
CA TYR A 186 -4.26 9.09 5.33
C TYR A 186 -3.04 9.49 4.47
N GLY A 187 -2.90 10.79 4.20
CA GLY A 187 -1.85 11.35 3.33
C GLY A 187 -0.65 11.95 4.06
N GLY A 188 -0.66 11.99 5.39
CA GLY A 188 0.40 12.58 6.20
C GLY A 188 1.61 11.66 6.39
N ARG A 189 2.48 12.01 7.36
CA ARG A 189 3.62 11.16 7.76
C ARG A 189 3.13 9.94 8.52
N ALA A 190 3.56 8.73 8.15
CA ALA A 190 3.21 7.51 8.88
C ALA A 190 4.42 6.61 9.10
N VAL A 191 4.62 6.16 10.33
CA VAL A 191 5.68 5.22 10.71
C VAL A 191 5.06 4.00 11.36
N LEU A 192 5.44 2.82 10.89
CA LEU A 192 5.05 1.54 11.48
C LEU A 192 6.29 0.87 12.08
N ALA A 193 6.28 0.64 13.39
CA ALA A 193 7.28 -0.17 14.08
C ALA A 193 6.79 -1.62 14.18
N VAL A 194 7.60 -2.56 13.68
CA VAL A 194 7.28 -3.99 13.63
C VAL A 194 8.33 -4.78 14.41
N PRO A 195 7.92 -5.55 15.42
CA PRO A 195 8.83 -6.45 16.15
C PRO A 195 9.23 -7.63 15.26
N GLY A 196 10.39 -8.23 15.54
CA GLY A 196 10.85 -9.42 14.83
C GLY A 196 9.98 -10.64 15.12
N THR A 197 9.44 -10.75 16.33
CA THR A 197 8.48 -11.79 16.71
C THR A 197 7.24 -11.18 17.35
N ASP A 198 6.06 -11.49 16.79
CA ASP A 198 4.78 -11.10 17.38
C ASP A 198 3.88 -12.34 17.52
N THR A 199 3.58 -12.71 18.77
CA THR A 199 2.68 -13.82 19.10
C THR A 199 1.25 -13.36 19.35
N VAL A 200 1.01 -12.05 19.37
CA VAL A 200 -0.28 -11.43 19.68
C VAL A 200 -0.96 -10.95 18.40
N ILE A 201 -0.23 -10.26 17.53
CA ILE A 201 -0.75 -9.72 16.27
C ILE A 201 -0.40 -10.67 15.12
N PRO A 202 -1.40 -11.24 14.42
CA PRO A 202 -1.13 -12.09 13.28
C PRO A 202 -0.33 -11.34 12.20
N PRO A 203 0.67 -11.97 11.55
CA PRO A 203 1.46 -11.33 10.49
C PRO A 203 0.62 -10.75 9.34
N ALA A 204 -0.55 -11.35 9.07
CA ALA A 204 -1.48 -10.86 8.05
C ALA A 204 -2.07 -9.48 8.39
N VAL A 205 -2.29 -9.17 9.69
CA VAL A 205 -2.75 -7.86 10.14
C VAL A 205 -1.66 -6.80 9.91
N THR A 206 -0.42 -7.11 10.31
CA THR A 206 0.74 -6.24 10.06
C THR A 206 0.93 -5.98 8.57
N ALA A 207 0.78 -7.01 7.72
CA ALA A 207 0.85 -6.87 6.27
C ALA A 207 -0.27 -5.96 5.72
N ALA A 208 -1.50 -6.07 6.24
CA ALA A 208 -2.63 -5.24 5.83
C ALA A 208 -2.47 -3.78 6.24
N VAL A 209 -2.03 -3.51 7.48
CA VAL A 209 -1.71 -2.15 7.96
C VAL A 209 -0.57 -1.54 7.14
N THR A 210 0.48 -2.32 6.85
CA THR A 210 1.58 -1.90 5.97
C THR A 210 1.07 -1.51 4.58
N ALA A 211 0.20 -2.34 3.99
CA ALA A 211 -0.35 -2.09 2.67
C ALA A 211 -1.25 -0.83 2.64
N ALA A 212 -2.08 -0.64 3.69
CA ALA A 212 -2.92 0.54 3.85
C ALA A 212 -2.07 1.82 3.94
N LEU A 213 -1.14 1.89 4.90
CA LEU A 213 -0.28 3.06 5.09
C LEU A 213 0.58 3.38 3.86
N ALA A 214 1.13 2.37 3.19
CA ALA A 214 1.94 2.56 1.99
C ALA A 214 1.14 3.06 0.77
N THR A 215 -0.20 3.13 0.88
CA THR A 215 -1.06 3.61 -0.21
C THR A 215 -0.90 5.11 -0.40
N ASN A 216 -1.27 5.93 0.58
CA ASN A 216 -1.25 7.39 0.43
C ASN A 216 -0.21 8.10 1.31
N ALA A 217 0.13 7.54 2.47
CA ALA A 217 0.99 8.20 3.44
C ALA A 217 2.44 8.27 2.95
N GLN A 218 3.20 9.21 3.53
CA GLN A 218 4.65 9.15 3.53
C GLN A 218 5.09 8.08 4.54
N PHE A 219 5.14 6.84 4.06
CA PHE A 219 5.27 5.66 4.91
C PHE A 219 6.73 5.29 5.17
N SER A 220 7.04 4.92 6.41
CA SER A 220 8.30 4.28 6.77
C SER A 220 8.08 3.11 7.70
N LEU A 221 8.85 2.06 7.49
CA LEU A 221 8.86 0.87 8.34
C LEU A 221 10.12 0.90 9.22
N VAL A 222 9.94 0.71 10.53
CA VAL A 222 11.00 0.50 11.50
C VAL A 222 10.93 -0.95 11.96
N GLU A 223 11.79 -1.79 11.41
CA GLU A 223 11.92 -3.19 11.82
C GLU A 223 12.84 -3.30 13.03
N LEU A 224 12.37 -4.03 14.04
CA LEU A 224 13.04 -4.25 15.32
C LEU A 224 13.23 -5.77 15.50
N PRO A 225 14.24 -6.38 14.85
CA PRO A 225 14.36 -7.83 14.69
C PRO A 225 14.46 -8.60 16.01
N ASP A 226 15.01 -7.96 17.04
CA ASP A 226 15.21 -8.56 18.36
C ASP A 226 14.06 -8.26 19.33
N ALA A 227 13.07 -7.46 18.91
CA ALA A 227 11.93 -7.09 19.74
C ALA A 227 10.78 -8.11 19.67
N GLU A 228 10.06 -8.22 20.78
CA GLU A 228 8.77 -8.90 20.89
C GLU A 228 7.60 -7.89 20.82
N HIS A 229 6.36 -8.36 20.96
CA HIS A 229 5.13 -7.54 20.85
C HIS A 229 5.13 -6.27 21.73
N THR A 230 5.75 -6.30 22.91
CA THR A 230 5.67 -5.22 23.92
C THR A 230 6.62 -4.06 23.63
N LEU A 231 6.46 -3.43 22.45
CA LEU A 231 7.35 -2.37 21.96
C LEU A 231 7.48 -1.14 22.87
N GLY A 232 6.50 -0.87 23.74
CA GLY A 232 6.62 0.20 24.75
C GLY A 232 7.78 -0.06 25.73
N LEU A 233 7.93 -1.32 26.17
CA LEU A 233 9.06 -1.72 27.02
C LEU A 233 10.36 -1.76 26.20
N TRP A 234 10.30 -2.22 24.95
CA TRP A 234 11.45 -2.19 24.05
C TRP A 234 12.06 -0.79 23.95
N PHE A 235 11.24 0.22 23.63
CA PHE A 235 11.71 1.60 23.50
C PHE A 235 12.17 2.22 24.82
N ARG A 236 11.71 1.74 25.98
CA ARG A 236 12.28 2.15 27.27
C ARG A 236 13.74 1.70 27.37
N ASP A 237 14.00 0.46 27.01
CA ASP A 237 15.28 -0.22 27.27
C ASP A 237 16.30 -0.05 26.12
N HIS A 238 15.84 0.32 24.91
CA HIS A 238 16.67 0.46 23.70
C HIS A 238 16.61 1.90 23.17
N GLU A 239 17.53 2.74 23.65
CA GLU A 239 17.57 4.17 23.32
C GLU A 239 17.76 4.46 21.84
N ASP A 240 18.64 3.73 21.14
CA ASP A 240 18.91 3.99 19.72
C ASP A 240 17.67 3.71 18.85
N ASP A 241 16.95 2.63 19.12
CA ASP A 241 15.70 2.31 18.42
C ASP A 241 14.59 3.31 18.74
N ARG A 242 14.52 3.77 19.99
CA ARG A 242 13.59 4.82 20.41
C ARG A 242 13.85 6.12 19.65
N ARG A 243 15.12 6.58 19.60
CA ARG A 243 15.54 7.76 18.85
C ARG A 243 15.21 7.62 17.38
N ARG A 244 15.56 6.49 16.77
CA ARG A 244 15.27 6.17 15.37
C ARG A 244 13.78 6.25 15.04
N PHE A 245 12.93 5.70 15.90
CA PHE A 245 11.47 5.77 15.72
C PHE A 245 10.95 7.21 15.81
N VAL A 246 11.37 7.97 16.83
CA VAL A 246 10.97 9.37 17.01
C VAL A 246 11.41 10.24 15.84
N ASP A 247 12.67 10.12 15.41
CA ASP A 247 13.22 10.85 14.26
C ASP A 247 12.41 10.53 13.00
N ALA A 248 12.09 9.25 12.78
CA ALA A 248 11.25 8.84 11.68
C ALA A 248 9.86 9.48 11.73
N VAL A 249 9.22 9.56 12.89
CA VAL A 249 7.88 10.18 13.04
C VAL A 249 7.91 11.69 12.80
N LEU A 250 9.01 12.37 13.19
CA LEU A 250 9.13 13.81 13.07
C LEU A 250 9.63 14.30 11.70
N THR A 251 10.29 13.44 10.93
CA THR A 251 10.81 13.78 9.60
C THR A 251 9.69 14.10 8.60
N GLY A 252 9.84 15.17 7.80
CA GLY A 252 9.02 15.44 6.61
C GLY A 252 7.61 16.00 6.85
N ARG A 253 7.24 16.32 8.10
CA ARG A 253 5.89 16.73 8.52
C ARG A 253 5.36 18.01 7.87
N GLY A 254 6.23 18.82 7.29
CA GLY A 254 5.92 20.17 6.83
C GLY A 254 5.75 20.36 5.31
N GLU A 255 6.07 19.36 4.49
CA GLU A 255 6.15 19.55 3.02
C GLU A 255 5.38 18.48 2.22
N GLY A 256 4.40 17.84 2.85
CA GLY A 256 3.70 16.71 2.24
C GLY A 256 4.62 15.49 2.00
N GLY A 257 5.74 15.42 2.71
CA GLY A 257 6.52 14.20 2.85
C GLY A 257 7.33 13.73 1.64
N TRP A 258 7.72 14.63 0.75
CA TRP A 258 8.58 14.28 -0.39
C TRP A 258 9.69 15.31 -0.62
N THR A 259 10.19 15.96 0.43
CA THR A 259 11.17 17.06 0.35
C THR A 259 12.39 16.70 -0.50
N ALA A 260 13.04 15.58 -0.18
CA ALA A 260 14.23 15.15 -0.91
C ALA A 260 13.88 14.80 -2.36
N THR A 261 12.76 14.09 -2.55
CA THR A 261 12.24 13.73 -3.87
C THR A 261 11.88 14.96 -4.71
N ARG A 262 11.27 15.99 -4.12
CA ARG A 262 10.88 17.24 -4.77
C ARG A 262 12.12 18.05 -5.17
N ALA A 263 13.13 18.10 -4.30
CA ALA A 263 14.41 18.71 -4.61
C ALA A 263 15.13 17.97 -5.74
N TRP A 264 15.06 16.63 -5.74
CA TRP A 264 15.59 15.82 -6.84
C TRP A 264 14.84 16.08 -8.15
N VAL A 265 13.50 16.05 -8.15
CA VAL A 265 12.67 16.37 -9.33
C VAL A 265 13.01 17.75 -9.88
N ALA A 266 13.11 18.77 -9.02
CA ALA A 266 13.41 20.14 -9.44
C ALA A 266 14.74 20.25 -10.21
N LYS A 267 15.73 19.40 -9.91
CA LYS A 267 17.01 19.33 -10.64
C LYS A 267 16.89 18.70 -12.02
N GLN A 268 15.86 17.88 -12.26
CA GLN A 268 15.60 17.22 -13.54
C GLN A 268 14.78 18.08 -14.50
N LEU A 269 14.17 19.16 -14.01
CA LEU A 269 13.33 20.02 -14.83
C LEU A 269 14.18 20.98 -15.69
N PRO A 270 13.68 21.40 -16.87
CA PRO A 270 14.31 22.46 -17.66
C PRO A 270 14.48 23.75 -16.85
N ALA A 271 15.52 24.53 -17.17
CA ALA A 271 15.84 25.77 -16.46
C ALA A 271 14.62 26.71 -16.37
N GLY A 272 14.32 27.17 -15.16
CA GLY A 272 13.19 28.07 -14.89
C GLY A 272 11.84 27.39 -14.68
N ARG A 273 11.72 26.07 -14.94
CA ARG A 273 10.49 25.30 -14.70
C ARG A 273 10.37 24.83 -13.27
N ARG A 274 9.14 24.82 -12.76
CA ARG A 274 8.82 24.28 -11.43
C ARG A 274 7.55 23.44 -11.46
N VAL A 275 7.45 22.52 -10.51
CA VAL A 275 6.20 21.80 -10.22
C VAL A 275 5.22 22.78 -9.58
N ARG A 276 4.11 23.05 -10.28
CA ARG A 276 3.00 23.88 -9.82
C ARG A 276 2.03 23.08 -8.95
N ASP A 277 1.74 21.85 -9.37
CA ASP A 277 0.76 20.98 -8.71
C ASP A 277 1.20 19.52 -8.75
N SER A 278 0.75 18.74 -7.77
CA SER A 278 0.99 17.31 -7.70
C SER A 278 -0.24 16.58 -7.19
N ALA A 279 -0.68 15.56 -7.92
CA ALA A 279 -1.84 14.76 -7.58
C ALA A 279 -1.52 13.26 -7.67
N ARG A 280 -2.06 12.46 -6.76
CA ARG A 280 -1.90 11.01 -6.81
C ARG A 280 -2.77 10.41 -7.92
N LEU A 281 -2.23 9.45 -8.66
CA LEU A 281 -2.98 8.64 -9.60
C LEU A 281 -3.41 7.32 -8.94
N ARG A 282 -4.60 6.84 -9.32
CA ARG A 282 -5.18 5.57 -8.85
C ARG A 282 -4.56 4.38 -9.59
N GLY A 283 -4.72 3.17 -9.04
CA GLY A 283 -4.31 1.93 -9.71
C GLY A 283 -2.86 1.44 -9.45
N GLY A 284 -2.03 2.19 -8.73
CA GLY A 284 -0.68 1.74 -8.36
C GLY A 284 -0.68 0.70 -7.24
N TRP A 285 -0.51 -0.59 -7.58
CA TRP A 285 -0.44 -1.68 -6.59
C TRP A 285 0.96 -1.80 -5.94
N SER A 286 2.00 -1.85 -6.78
CA SER A 286 3.38 -2.08 -6.34
C SER A 286 4.06 -0.79 -5.86
N SER A 287 3.58 0.36 -6.35
CA SER A 287 4.19 1.67 -6.17
C SER A 287 3.13 2.76 -6.03
N GLN A 288 3.52 3.89 -5.44
CA GLN A 288 2.73 5.12 -5.51
C GLN A 288 3.00 5.81 -6.84
N ILE A 289 1.94 6.23 -7.54
CA ILE A 289 2.03 6.97 -8.79
C ILE A 289 1.50 8.39 -8.54
N ARG A 290 2.27 9.42 -8.91
CA ARG A 290 1.90 10.82 -8.78
C ARG A 290 2.03 11.54 -10.12
N ARG A 291 0.97 12.22 -10.55
CA ARG A 291 1.02 13.19 -11.63
C ARG A 291 1.61 14.49 -11.08
N LEU A 292 2.58 15.05 -11.79
CA LEU A 292 3.13 16.37 -11.55
C LEU A 292 2.71 17.27 -12.71
N THR A 293 2.26 18.48 -12.40
CA THR A 293 1.94 19.49 -13.41
C THR A 293 2.92 20.65 -13.25
N LEU A 294 3.67 20.95 -14.31
CA LEU A 294 4.60 22.08 -14.34
C LEU A 294 3.86 23.40 -14.54
N ASP A 295 4.58 24.52 -14.37
CA ASP A 295 4.05 25.88 -14.55
C ASP A 295 3.55 26.19 -15.97
N ASP A 296 4.07 25.52 -17.01
CA ASP A 296 3.59 25.60 -18.39
C ASP A 296 2.47 24.61 -18.74
N GLY A 297 2.01 23.83 -17.76
CA GLY A 297 1.00 22.80 -17.95
C GLY A 297 1.53 21.45 -18.42
N THR A 298 2.84 21.30 -18.65
CA THR A 298 3.45 20.00 -18.96
C THR A 298 3.18 19.00 -17.84
N GLY A 299 2.76 17.79 -18.21
CA GLY A 299 2.51 16.71 -17.27
C GLY A 299 3.68 15.75 -17.18
N LEU A 300 4.09 15.41 -15.96
CA LEU A 300 5.00 14.31 -15.66
C LEU A 300 4.33 13.30 -14.73
N VAL A 301 4.89 12.10 -14.65
CA VAL A 301 4.50 11.05 -13.72
C VAL A 301 5.72 10.63 -12.90
N LEU A 302 5.55 10.57 -11.59
CA LEU A 302 6.52 10.06 -10.65
C LEU A 302 6.01 8.72 -10.08
N ARG A 303 6.75 7.65 -10.36
CA ARG A 303 6.58 6.33 -9.72
C ARG A 303 7.52 6.25 -8.53
N THR A 304 7.01 5.77 -7.38
CA THR A 304 7.80 5.62 -6.16
C THR A 304 7.51 4.29 -5.46
N PHE A 305 8.55 3.50 -5.19
CA PHE A 305 8.43 2.28 -4.41
C PHE A 305 8.51 2.58 -2.91
N VAL A 306 7.39 2.40 -2.22
CA VAL A 306 7.27 2.71 -0.78
C VAL A 306 7.20 1.43 0.08
N ARG A 307 6.57 0.37 -0.43
CA ARG A 307 6.41 -0.91 0.28
C ARG A 307 7.77 -1.62 0.44
N PRO A 308 8.10 -2.19 1.62
CA PRO A 308 9.42 -2.76 1.93
C PRO A 308 9.91 -3.78 0.89
N PHE A 309 9.03 -4.71 0.48
CA PHE A 309 9.37 -5.71 -0.54
C PHE A 309 9.82 -5.06 -1.85
N PHE A 310 9.02 -4.12 -2.38
CA PHE A 310 9.36 -3.46 -3.64
C PHE A 310 10.54 -2.50 -3.51
N ARG A 311 10.69 -1.82 -2.36
CA ARG A 311 11.87 -0.99 -2.07
C ARG A 311 13.17 -1.78 -2.14
N ARG A 312 13.20 -2.95 -1.52
CA ARG A 312 14.39 -3.84 -1.56
C ARG A 312 14.77 -4.24 -2.98
N HIS A 313 13.79 -4.43 -3.86
CA HIS A 313 14.01 -4.85 -5.25
C HIS A 313 14.02 -3.68 -6.25
N ALA A 314 13.78 -2.45 -5.79
CA ALA A 314 13.68 -1.26 -6.62
C ALA A 314 14.90 -1.02 -7.51
N PRO A 315 16.16 -1.26 -7.07
CA PRO A 315 17.32 -1.10 -7.93
C PRO A 315 17.20 -1.89 -9.24
N GLY A 316 16.74 -3.15 -9.17
CA GLY A 316 16.54 -3.98 -10.35
C GLY A 316 15.26 -3.67 -11.13
N LEU A 317 14.18 -3.30 -10.44
CA LEU A 317 12.88 -3.01 -11.06
C LEU A 317 12.89 -1.68 -11.82
N LEU A 318 13.32 -0.59 -11.18
CA LEU A 318 13.30 0.76 -11.77
C LEU A 318 14.38 0.94 -12.84
N SER A 319 15.57 0.38 -12.64
CA SER A 319 16.61 0.44 -13.68
C SER A 319 16.17 -0.31 -14.94
N ARG A 320 15.50 -1.46 -14.78
CA ARG A 320 14.95 -2.22 -15.92
C ARG A 320 13.87 -1.42 -16.63
N GLU A 321 12.91 -0.87 -15.90
CA GLU A 321 11.85 -0.07 -16.49
C GLU A 321 12.43 1.13 -17.25
N ALA A 322 13.35 1.89 -16.66
CA ALA A 322 14.01 3.01 -17.33
C ALA A 322 14.72 2.58 -18.63
N SER A 323 15.49 1.48 -18.61
CA SER A 323 16.17 0.97 -19.80
C SER A 323 15.20 0.49 -20.88
N VAL A 324 14.10 -0.16 -20.49
CA VAL A 324 13.08 -0.64 -21.43
C VAL A 324 12.32 0.53 -22.06
N LEU A 325 11.98 1.56 -21.28
CA LEU A 325 11.36 2.77 -21.81
C LEU A 325 12.28 3.46 -22.82
N ALA A 326 13.58 3.57 -22.54
CA ALA A 326 14.56 4.12 -23.48
C ALA A 326 14.67 3.29 -24.76
N LEU A 327 14.68 1.96 -24.64
CA LEU A 327 14.69 1.03 -25.77
C LEU A 327 13.45 1.19 -26.66
N LEU A 328 12.27 1.23 -26.06
CA LEU A 328 11.01 1.32 -26.78
C LEU A 328 10.78 2.71 -27.37
N ALA A 329 11.28 3.78 -26.74
CA ALA A 329 11.24 5.13 -27.29
C ALA A 329 12.04 5.27 -28.60
N ALA A 330 13.08 4.46 -28.78
CA ALA A 330 13.87 4.41 -30.02
C ALA A 330 13.20 3.59 -31.15
N GLN A 331 12.13 2.85 -30.84
CA GLN A 331 11.42 2.01 -31.80
C GLN A 331 10.04 2.59 -32.11
N ASP A 332 9.71 2.68 -33.40
CA ASP A 332 8.36 3.06 -33.80
C ASP A 332 7.37 1.93 -33.47
N GLY A 333 6.28 2.25 -32.76
CA GLY A 333 5.07 1.42 -32.77
C GLY A 333 4.43 1.06 -31.44
N THR A 334 5.09 1.29 -30.30
CA THR A 334 4.50 1.10 -28.95
C THR A 334 4.52 2.43 -28.20
N PRO A 335 3.35 3.00 -27.86
CA PRO A 335 3.30 4.24 -27.12
C PRO A 335 3.70 3.98 -25.66
N VAL A 336 4.88 4.46 -25.26
CA VAL A 336 5.43 4.33 -23.90
C VAL A 336 5.79 5.70 -23.35
N PRO A 337 5.81 5.88 -22.01
CA PRO A 337 6.29 7.11 -21.42
C PRO A 337 7.80 7.26 -21.66
N GLU A 338 8.26 8.50 -21.78
CA GLU A 338 9.68 8.82 -21.83
C GLU A 338 10.25 8.80 -20.41
N ALA A 339 11.32 8.03 -20.18
CA ALA A 339 12.04 8.05 -18.91
C ALA A 339 12.87 9.33 -18.81
N VAL A 340 12.51 10.20 -17.86
CA VAL A 340 13.19 11.49 -17.64
C VAL A 340 14.39 11.32 -16.71
N ALA A 341 14.19 10.64 -15.58
CA ALA A 341 15.24 10.40 -14.60
C ALA A 341 14.88 9.24 -13.67
N VAL A 342 15.89 8.54 -13.16
CA VAL A 342 15.71 7.42 -12.22
C VAL A 342 16.64 7.55 -11.02
N ASP A 343 16.10 7.34 -9.82
CA ASP A 343 16.85 7.12 -8.58
C ASP A 343 16.43 5.75 -8.04
N ALA A 344 17.07 4.70 -8.56
CA ALA A 344 16.64 3.32 -8.33
C ALA A 344 16.98 2.80 -6.92
N THR A 345 17.92 3.44 -6.23
CA THR A 345 18.36 3.10 -4.86
C THR A 345 17.68 3.97 -3.80
N GLY A 346 17.12 5.12 -4.19
CA GLY A 346 16.62 6.11 -3.25
C GLY A 346 17.76 6.85 -2.54
N GLU A 347 18.88 7.07 -3.23
CA GLU A 347 20.03 7.81 -2.69
C GLU A 347 19.74 9.32 -2.60
N HIS A 348 18.85 9.83 -3.46
CA HIS A 348 18.52 11.24 -3.57
C HIS A 348 17.07 11.55 -3.22
N CYS A 349 16.17 10.61 -3.48
CA CYS A 349 14.76 10.67 -3.16
C CYS A 349 14.48 10.05 -1.78
N ASP A 350 13.35 10.39 -1.19
CA ASP A 350 12.88 9.79 0.07
C ASP A 350 12.67 8.27 -0.07
N HIS A 351 12.35 7.84 -1.31
CA HIS A 351 12.18 6.45 -1.71
C HIS A 351 12.62 6.26 -3.17
N PRO A 352 13.03 5.05 -3.56
CA PRO A 352 13.37 4.74 -4.95
C PRO A 352 12.29 5.18 -5.93
N SER A 353 12.67 5.97 -6.94
CA SER A 353 11.72 6.66 -7.80
C SER A 353 12.14 6.72 -9.27
N LEU A 354 11.15 6.75 -10.16
CA LEU A 354 11.29 6.95 -11.61
C LEU A 354 10.38 8.10 -12.04
N LEU A 355 10.97 9.13 -12.64
CA LEU A 355 10.27 10.26 -13.25
C LEU A 355 10.14 10.01 -14.75
N MET A 356 8.94 10.13 -15.27
CA MET A 356 8.62 9.86 -16.68
C MET A 356 7.59 10.85 -17.23
N SER A 357 7.44 10.91 -18.56
CA SER A 357 6.42 11.76 -19.18
C SER A 357 5.00 11.24 -18.91
N LEU A 358 4.03 12.17 -18.83
CA LEU A 358 2.62 11.81 -18.74
C LEU A 358 2.07 11.46 -20.13
N LEU A 359 1.50 10.26 -20.27
CA LEU A 359 0.76 9.87 -21.46
C LEU A 359 -0.71 10.30 -21.40
N PRO A 360 -1.35 10.64 -22.53
CA PRO A 360 -2.78 10.92 -22.58
C PRO A 360 -3.61 9.64 -22.43
N GLY A 361 -4.90 9.82 -22.16
CA GLY A 361 -5.87 8.72 -22.04
C GLY A 361 -6.02 8.20 -20.61
N ALA A 362 -6.78 7.11 -20.48
CA ALA A 362 -7.11 6.50 -19.19
C ALA A 362 -7.20 4.97 -19.30
N VAL A 363 -7.04 4.29 -18.17
CA VAL A 363 -7.34 2.86 -18.04
C VAL A 363 -8.85 2.67 -18.17
N ARG A 364 -9.29 1.74 -19.01
CA ARG A 364 -10.70 1.41 -19.23
C ARG A 364 -10.98 -0.07 -18.92
N VAL A 365 -11.83 -0.30 -17.92
CA VAL A 365 -12.26 -1.64 -17.45
C VAL A 365 -13.79 -1.80 -17.47
N ASP A 366 -14.49 -0.81 -18.02
CA ASP A 366 -15.92 -0.83 -18.33
C ASP A 366 -16.25 -1.79 -19.47
N GLU A 367 -17.52 -1.85 -19.90
CA GLU A 367 -18.01 -2.71 -20.98
C GLU A 367 -18.13 -1.96 -22.33
N GLU A 368 -17.91 -0.65 -22.39
CA GLU A 368 -18.05 0.13 -23.62
C GLU A 368 -16.88 -0.14 -24.58
N ASP A 369 -17.18 -0.18 -25.88
CA ASP A 369 -16.23 -0.50 -26.95
C ASP A 369 -15.39 -1.78 -26.69
N LEU A 370 -15.89 -2.71 -25.88
CA LEU A 370 -15.08 -3.83 -25.36
C LEU A 370 -14.42 -4.63 -26.49
N ASP A 371 -15.19 -5.11 -27.47
CA ASP A 371 -14.64 -5.90 -28.57
C ASP A 371 -13.52 -5.18 -29.33
N ARG A 372 -13.69 -3.88 -29.57
CA ARG A 372 -12.66 -3.05 -30.20
C ARG A 372 -11.43 -2.90 -29.32
N ARG A 373 -11.60 -2.72 -28.00
CA ARG A 373 -10.47 -2.71 -27.05
C ARG A 373 -9.73 -4.04 -27.05
N LEU A 374 -10.42 -5.17 -27.12
CA LEU A 374 -9.79 -6.49 -27.19
C LEU A 374 -8.93 -6.65 -28.45
N ASP A 375 -9.42 -6.20 -29.60
CA ASP A 375 -8.65 -6.20 -30.84
C ASP A 375 -7.44 -5.26 -30.77
N LEU A 376 -7.59 -4.08 -30.16
CA LEU A 376 -6.48 -3.16 -29.95
C LEU A 376 -5.41 -3.75 -29.02
N LEU A 377 -5.81 -4.40 -27.92
CA LEU A 377 -4.91 -5.09 -27.00
C LEU A 377 -4.13 -6.20 -27.72
N ALA A 378 -4.84 -7.03 -28.49
CA ALA A 378 -4.22 -8.07 -29.29
C ALA A 378 -3.18 -7.51 -30.26
N ARG A 379 -3.55 -6.50 -31.07
CA ARG A 379 -2.63 -5.82 -32.01
C ARG A 379 -1.42 -5.22 -31.32
N GLN A 380 -1.61 -4.58 -30.17
CA GLN A 380 -0.51 -3.98 -29.43
C GLN A 380 0.43 -5.04 -28.89
N LEU A 381 -0.10 -6.16 -28.39
CA LEU A 381 0.73 -7.26 -27.92
C LEU A 381 1.55 -7.91 -29.05
N VAL A 382 0.97 -8.06 -30.25
CA VAL A 382 1.71 -8.50 -31.44
C VAL A 382 2.91 -7.59 -31.69
N ARG A 383 2.72 -6.26 -31.64
CA ARG A 383 3.82 -5.30 -31.83
C ARG A 383 4.91 -5.46 -30.79
N ILE A 384 4.55 -5.61 -29.52
CA ILE A 384 5.51 -5.83 -28.43
C ILE A 384 6.36 -7.08 -28.70
N HIS A 385 5.74 -8.18 -29.13
CA HIS A 385 6.46 -9.42 -29.43
C HIS A 385 7.35 -9.36 -30.69
N THR A 386 7.26 -8.31 -31.49
CA THR A 386 8.16 -8.04 -32.62
C THR A 386 9.39 -7.22 -32.26
N VAL A 387 9.44 -6.67 -31.03
CA VAL A 387 10.61 -5.91 -30.55
C VAL A 387 11.83 -6.82 -30.50
N VAL A 388 12.89 -6.39 -31.19
CA VAL A 388 14.20 -7.04 -31.17
C VAL A 388 15.17 -6.12 -30.44
N PRO A 389 15.51 -6.40 -29.18
CA PRO A 389 16.45 -5.59 -28.42
C PRO A 389 17.89 -5.97 -28.75
N ASP A 390 18.82 -5.02 -28.64
CA ASP A 390 20.27 -5.29 -28.80
C ASP A 390 20.78 -6.27 -27.73
N GLU A 391 20.32 -6.08 -26.50
CA GLU A 391 20.54 -7.00 -25.38
C GLU A 391 19.22 -7.63 -24.94
N ARG A 392 19.19 -8.96 -24.86
CA ARG A 392 17.99 -9.67 -24.42
C ARG A 392 17.71 -9.35 -22.94
N PRO A 393 16.45 -9.03 -22.57
CA PRO A 393 16.04 -8.96 -21.18
C PRO A 393 16.32 -10.26 -20.45
N ARG A 394 16.24 -10.19 -19.11
CA ARG A 394 16.32 -11.38 -18.24
C ARG A 394 15.35 -12.48 -18.71
N PRO A 395 15.67 -13.77 -18.51
CA PRO A 395 14.70 -14.84 -18.69
C PRO A 395 13.45 -14.59 -17.83
N TYR A 396 12.28 -14.99 -18.34
CA TYR A 396 11.04 -14.92 -17.59
C TYR A 396 11.15 -15.69 -16.26
N GLN A 397 10.32 -15.30 -15.30
CA GLN A 397 10.13 -16.05 -14.06
C GLN A 397 8.68 -16.42 -13.91
N ALA A 398 8.42 -17.67 -13.54
CA ALA A 398 7.09 -18.14 -13.18
C ALA A 398 6.64 -17.46 -11.87
N TRP A 399 5.41 -16.95 -11.85
CA TRP A 399 4.84 -16.31 -10.65
C TRP A 399 4.24 -17.30 -9.66
N THR A 400 4.06 -18.56 -10.07
CA THR A 400 3.61 -19.64 -9.20
C THR A 400 4.34 -20.95 -9.52
N SER A 401 4.15 -21.94 -8.66
CA SER A 401 4.59 -23.32 -8.85
C SER A 401 3.55 -24.25 -8.21
N PRO A 402 3.48 -25.54 -8.57
CA PRO A 402 2.51 -26.48 -8.01
C PRO A 402 2.46 -26.47 -6.47
N GLU A 403 3.60 -26.27 -5.82
CA GLU A 403 3.76 -26.27 -4.36
C GLU A 403 3.31 -24.95 -3.71
N ARG A 404 3.29 -23.87 -4.49
CA ARG A 404 2.89 -22.53 -4.05
C ARG A 404 1.41 -22.26 -4.28
N VAL A 405 0.76 -22.96 -5.20
CA VAL A 405 -0.67 -22.81 -5.47
C VAL A 405 -1.46 -23.28 -4.26
N ARG A 406 -2.30 -22.38 -3.73
CA ARG A 406 -3.35 -22.70 -2.77
C ARG A 406 -4.67 -22.73 -3.52
N THR A 407 -5.52 -23.72 -3.28
CA THR A 407 -6.79 -23.89 -4.01
C THR A 407 -7.97 -23.98 -3.04
N PRO A 408 -9.21 -23.70 -3.50
CA PRO A 408 -10.43 -24.02 -2.76
C PRO A 408 -10.66 -25.52 -2.51
N GLY A 409 -9.85 -26.39 -3.14
CA GLY A 409 -9.98 -27.85 -3.08
C GLY A 409 -10.98 -28.41 -4.09
N GLY A 410 -10.84 -29.69 -4.42
CA GLY A 410 -11.74 -30.41 -5.33
C GLY A 410 -11.11 -30.79 -6.66
N ALA A 411 -11.73 -31.76 -7.35
CA ALA A 411 -11.15 -32.44 -8.50
C ALA A 411 -10.74 -31.52 -9.67
N LEU A 412 -11.45 -30.41 -9.86
CA LEU A 412 -11.10 -29.40 -10.86
C LEU A 412 -9.71 -28.80 -10.59
N TRP A 413 -9.50 -28.33 -9.36
CA TRP A 413 -8.28 -27.68 -8.93
C TRP A 413 -7.12 -28.67 -8.84
N ASP A 414 -7.38 -29.90 -8.38
CA ASP A 414 -6.38 -30.96 -8.34
C ASP A 414 -5.86 -31.29 -9.75
N ARG A 415 -6.77 -31.38 -10.74
CA ARG A 415 -6.39 -31.55 -12.14
C ARG A 415 -5.59 -30.37 -12.67
N ALA A 416 -6.00 -29.14 -12.36
CA ALA A 416 -5.29 -27.94 -12.81
C ALA A 416 -3.86 -27.88 -12.25
N VAL A 417 -3.68 -28.16 -10.95
CA VAL A 417 -2.36 -28.20 -10.31
C VAL A 417 -1.52 -29.37 -10.86
N ALA A 418 -2.13 -30.51 -11.16
CA ALA A 418 -1.43 -31.65 -11.74
C ALA A 418 -0.80 -31.32 -13.11
N VAL A 419 -1.44 -30.47 -13.92
CA VAL A 419 -0.85 -29.99 -15.19
C VAL A 419 0.47 -29.26 -14.93
N LEU A 420 0.62 -28.50 -13.84
CA LEU A 420 1.85 -27.75 -13.56
C LEU A 420 3.02 -28.62 -13.06
N ARG A 421 2.78 -29.89 -12.72
CA ARG A 421 3.82 -30.81 -12.20
C ARG A 421 4.75 -31.37 -13.28
N ARG A 422 4.43 -31.17 -14.56
CA ARG A 422 5.31 -31.53 -15.67
C ARG A 422 6.40 -30.48 -15.87
N GLU A 423 7.42 -30.84 -16.63
CA GLU A 423 8.43 -29.88 -17.11
C GLU A 423 7.79 -28.76 -17.95
N PRO A 424 8.26 -27.50 -17.81
CA PRO A 424 7.82 -26.40 -18.65
C PRO A 424 7.96 -26.77 -20.15
N PRO A 425 6.94 -26.50 -20.98
CA PRO A 425 7.00 -26.74 -22.42
C PRO A 425 8.22 -26.06 -23.06
N ALA A 426 8.73 -26.65 -24.15
CA ALA A 426 9.73 -25.98 -24.97
C ALA A 426 9.11 -24.75 -25.66
N TYR A 427 9.90 -23.68 -25.83
CA TYR A 427 9.42 -22.45 -26.43
C TYR A 427 10.50 -21.74 -27.24
N GLU A 428 10.05 -20.94 -28.22
CA GLU A 428 10.88 -19.92 -28.85
C GLU A 428 10.64 -18.58 -28.14
N GLY A 429 11.70 -18.01 -27.56
CA GLY A 429 11.57 -16.80 -26.75
C GLY A 429 11.40 -15.53 -27.59
N CYS A 430 10.67 -14.57 -27.03
CA CYS A 430 10.51 -13.23 -27.57
C CYS A 430 10.54 -12.18 -26.44
N PHE A 431 10.52 -10.90 -26.82
CA PHE A 431 10.42 -9.79 -25.89
C PHE A 431 9.01 -9.75 -25.29
N LEU A 432 8.90 -9.87 -23.97
CA LEU A 432 7.64 -9.88 -23.23
C LEU A 432 7.49 -8.62 -22.39
N HIS A 433 6.27 -8.10 -22.32
CA HIS A 433 5.90 -7.16 -21.27
C HIS A 433 5.82 -7.86 -19.91
N ARG A 434 5.35 -9.12 -19.91
CA ARG A 434 5.07 -10.03 -18.79
C ARG A 434 3.91 -9.63 -17.88
N ASP A 435 3.60 -8.35 -17.78
CA ASP A 435 2.44 -7.81 -17.05
C ASP A 435 1.42 -7.10 -17.98
N PHE A 436 1.23 -7.62 -19.21
CA PHE A 436 0.33 -7.00 -20.20
C PHE A 436 -1.13 -7.37 -19.95
N HIS A 437 -1.93 -6.40 -19.51
CA HIS A 437 -3.37 -6.56 -19.30
C HIS A 437 -4.10 -5.21 -19.40
N PRO A 438 -5.45 -5.17 -19.46
CA PRO A 438 -6.20 -3.92 -19.63
C PRO A 438 -5.93 -2.83 -18.58
N GLY A 439 -5.41 -3.20 -17.40
CA GLY A 439 -5.06 -2.26 -16.33
C GLY A 439 -3.77 -1.47 -16.57
N ASN A 440 -2.90 -1.97 -17.45
CA ASN A 440 -1.61 -1.37 -17.80
C ASN A 440 -1.63 -0.73 -19.20
N VAL A 441 -2.82 -0.57 -19.79
CA VAL A 441 -3.01 0.02 -21.12
C VAL A 441 -3.95 1.22 -21.03
N LEU A 442 -3.49 2.36 -21.55
CA LEU A 442 -4.24 3.60 -21.62
C LEU A 442 -4.96 3.69 -22.97
N PHE A 443 -6.23 4.07 -22.92
CA PHE A 443 -7.08 4.31 -24.08
C PHE A 443 -7.45 5.79 -24.18
N ASP A 444 -7.54 6.27 -25.42
CA ASP A 444 -8.02 7.60 -25.78
C ASP A 444 -9.03 7.51 -26.93
N GLY A 445 -9.99 8.43 -26.96
CA GLY A 445 -11.13 8.39 -27.88
C GLY A 445 -12.20 7.34 -27.54
N ALA A 446 -13.19 7.22 -28.41
CA ALA A 446 -14.32 6.28 -28.28
C ALA A 446 -14.84 5.89 -29.67
N GLY A 447 -15.52 4.76 -29.78
CA GLY A 447 -16.04 4.25 -31.05
C GLY A 447 -14.94 4.25 -32.13
N ASP A 448 -15.16 4.96 -33.24
CA ASP A 448 -14.23 4.99 -34.37
C ASP A 448 -12.89 5.69 -34.15
N THR A 449 -12.77 6.52 -33.13
CA THR A 449 -11.49 7.17 -32.79
C THR A 449 -10.73 6.46 -31.68
N LEU A 450 -11.31 5.40 -31.09
CA LEU A 450 -10.69 4.66 -30.00
C LEU A 450 -9.34 4.08 -30.41
N ARG A 451 -8.32 4.38 -29.61
CA ARG A 451 -6.93 3.93 -29.80
C ARG A 451 -6.25 3.68 -28.45
N ILE A 452 -5.18 2.88 -28.50
CA ILE A 452 -4.24 2.80 -27.38
C ILE A 452 -3.34 4.03 -27.43
N SER A 453 -3.31 4.76 -26.33
CA SER A 453 -2.49 5.95 -26.14
C SER A 453 -1.25 5.70 -25.28
N GLY A 454 -1.17 4.54 -24.60
CA GLY A 454 -0.05 4.19 -23.74
C GLY A 454 -0.05 2.74 -23.27
N VAL A 455 1.15 2.19 -23.07
CA VAL A 455 1.42 0.94 -22.35
C VAL A 455 2.43 1.25 -21.24
N VAL A 456 2.09 0.88 -20.01
CA VAL A 456 2.82 1.26 -18.78
C VAL A 456 3.17 0.04 -17.92
N ASP A 457 3.97 0.26 -16.88
CA ASP A 457 4.44 -0.78 -15.93
C ASP A 457 5.33 -1.86 -16.55
N TRP A 458 6.47 -1.43 -17.10
CA TRP A 458 7.42 -2.31 -17.78
C TRP A 458 8.41 -3.03 -16.83
N VAL A 459 8.15 -3.02 -15.52
CA VAL A 459 9.09 -3.57 -14.52
C VAL A 459 9.26 -5.08 -14.64
N GLU A 460 8.28 -5.80 -15.18
CA GLU A 460 8.36 -7.27 -15.32
C GLU A 460 8.93 -7.74 -16.67
N THR A 461 9.32 -6.80 -17.55
CA THR A 461 9.86 -7.10 -18.88
C THR A 461 10.90 -8.21 -18.83
N SER A 462 10.72 -9.20 -19.71
CA SER A 462 11.55 -10.40 -19.74
C SER A 462 11.59 -11.03 -21.12
N TRP A 463 12.44 -12.03 -21.28
CA TRP A 463 12.53 -12.86 -22.48
C TRP A 463 11.89 -14.23 -22.20
N GLY A 464 10.91 -14.62 -23.01
CA GLY A 464 10.16 -15.86 -22.77
C GLY A 464 9.12 -16.18 -23.84
N PRO A 465 8.28 -17.20 -23.62
CA PRO A 465 7.21 -17.58 -24.54
C PRO A 465 6.13 -16.49 -24.63
N ALA A 466 5.69 -16.17 -25.85
CA ALA A 466 4.56 -15.28 -26.10
C ALA A 466 3.27 -15.75 -25.39
N ASP A 467 3.15 -17.06 -25.12
CA ASP A 467 2.05 -17.66 -24.36
C ASP A 467 1.85 -17.00 -22.99
N LEU A 468 2.91 -16.49 -22.33
CA LEU A 468 2.78 -15.88 -20.99
C LEU A 468 2.05 -14.55 -21.01
N ASP A 469 2.36 -13.65 -21.95
CA ASP A 469 1.62 -12.38 -22.07
C ASP A 469 0.18 -12.62 -22.52
N VAL A 470 -0.03 -13.57 -23.43
CA VAL A 470 -1.39 -13.95 -23.86
C VAL A 470 -2.16 -14.58 -22.69
N ALA A 471 -1.53 -15.46 -21.91
CA ALA A 471 -2.13 -16.06 -20.72
C ALA A 471 -2.53 -15.00 -19.70
N HIS A 472 -1.63 -14.06 -19.42
CA HIS A 472 -1.83 -13.03 -18.43
C HIS A 472 -2.97 -12.07 -18.80
N CYS A 473 -2.96 -11.53 -20.02
CA CYS A 473 -4.06 -10.70 -20.51
C CYS A 473 -5.38 -11.47 -20.49
N SER A 474 -5.36 -12.75 -20.88
CA SER A 474 -6.57 -13.58 -20.88
C SER A 474 -7.14 -13.83 -19.49
N THR A 475 -6.28 -14.06 -18.49
CA THR A 475 -6.71 -14.22 -17.09
C THR A 475 -7.38 -12.95 -16.60
N ALA A 476 -6.78 -11.78 -16.85
CA ALA A 476 -7.37 -10.50 -16.49
C ALA A 476 -8.73 -10.29 -17.15
N LEU A 477 -8.86 -10.62 -18.45
CA LEU A 477 -10.12 -10.53 -19.19
C LEU A 477 -11.19 -11.50 -18.67
N ALA A 478 -10.81 -12.73 -18.31
CA ALA A 478 -11.72 -13.69 -17.70
C ALA A 478 -12.29 -13.18 -16.38
N LEU A 479 -11.44 -12.55 -15.57
CA LEU A 479 -11.84 -12.00 -14.27
C LEU A 479 -12.65 -10.70 -14.41
N LEU A 480 -12.34 -9.84 -15.38
CA LEU A 480 -13.05 -8.57 -15.63
C LEU A 480 -14.40 -8.74 -16.32
N HIS A 481 -14.47 -9.62 -17.32
CA HIS A 481 -15.61 -9.70 -18.25
C HIS A 481 -16.21 -11.11 -18.36
N GLY A 482 -15.53 -12.16 -17.89
CA GLY A 482 -16.02 -13.54 -17.84
C GLY A 482 -15.26 -14.53 -18.73
N GLU A 483 -15.47 -15.83 -18.49
CA GLU A 483 -14.74 -16.96 -19.09
C GLU A 483 -14.55 -16.84 -20.61
N ALA A 484 -15.61 -16.49 -21.35
CA ALA A 484 -15.58 -16.43 -22.81
C ALA A 484 -14.54 -15.44 -23.36
N TYR A 485 -14.34 -14.31 -22.68
CA TYR A 485 -13.37 -13.29 -23.11
C TYR A 485 -11.93 -13.73 -22.88
N GLY A 486 -11.66 -14.40 -21.75
CA GLY A 486 -10.34 -14.97 -21.50
C GLY A 486 -10.02 -16.10 -22.48
N LEU A 487 -10.96 -17.02 -22.70
CA LEU A 487 -10.77 -18.11 -23.66
C LEU A 487 -10.60 -17.63 -25.10
N GLY A 488 -11.21 -16.51 -25.46
CA GLY A 488 -11.26 -15.94 -26.82
C GLY A 488 -10.13 -14.98 -27.18
N PHE A 489 -9.21 -14.64 -26.26
CA PHE A 489 -8.16 -13.66 -26.52
C PHE A 489 -7.03 -14.22 -27.38
N ARG A 490 -6.75 -15.53 -27.29
CA ARG A 490 -5.77 -16.22 -28.15
C ARG A 490 -6.10 -16.01 -29.63
N GLU A 491 -7.34 -16.27 -30.01
CA GLU A 491 -7.77 -16.20 -31.40
C GLU A 491 -7.66 -14.78 -31.95
N ARG A 492 -7.95 -13.77 -31.12
CA ARG A 492 -7.75 -12.36 -31.48
C ARG A 492 -6.27 -12.06 -31.71
N TYR A 493 -5.39 -12.48 -30.81
CA TYR A 493 -3.94 -12.30 -30.95
C TYR A 493 -3.40 -12.96 -32.23
N GLU A 494 -3.79 -14.21 -32.52
CA GLU A 494 -3.39 -14.91 -33.75
C GLU A 494 -3.99 -14.27 -35.01
N ALA A 495 -5.26 -13.83 -34.97
CA ALA A 495 -5.93 -13.16 -36.10
C ALA A 495 -5.29 -11.82 -36.51
N HIS A 496 -4.66 -11.12 -35.56
CA HIS A 496 -3.90 -9.89 -35.83
C HIS A 496 -2.42 -10.14 -36.17
N GLY A 497 -2.04 -11.39 -36.50
CA GLY A 497 -0.70 -11.74 -36.95
C GLY A 497 0.29 -12.06 -35.83
N GLY A 498 -0.22 -12.40 -34.65
CA GLY A 498 0.60 -12.85 -33.53
C GLY A 498 1.42 -14.11 -33.84
N ARG A 499 2.53 -14.27 -33.11
CA ARG A 499 3.35 -15.49 -33.17
C ARG A 499 2.49 -16.71 -32.88
N ARG A 500 2.78 -17.84 -33.54
CA ARG A 500 2.10 -19.11 -33.25
C ARG A 500 2.36 -19.52 -31.80
N LEU A 501 1.30 -19.66 -31.02
CA LEU A 501 1.37 -20.09 -29.63
C LEU A 501 1.47 -21.61 -29.53
N ALA A 502 1.77 -22.11 -28.34
CA ALA A 502 1.69 -23.54 -28.07
C ALA A 502 0.26 -24.08 -28.35
N ASP A 503 0.16 -25.40 -28.58
CA ASP A 503 -1.11 -26.09 -28.84
C ASP A 503 -1.38 -27.14 -27.75
N GLY A 504 -2.66 -27.48 -27.55
CA GLY A 504 -3.09 -28.56 -26.63
C GLY A 504 -2.56 -28.41 -25.21
N ALA A 505 -1.95 -29.49 -24.69
CA ALA A 505 -1.48 -29.56 -23.31
C ALA A 505 -0.37 -28.56 -22.96
N ASP A 506 0.42 -28.13 -23.94
CA ASP A 506 1.52 -27.18 -23.74
C ASP A 506 0.96 -25.76 -23.58
N HIS A 507 -0.05 -25.42 -24.38
CA HIS A 507 -0.79 -24.18 -24.19
C HIS A 507 -1.49 -24.15 -22.82
N LEU A 508 -2.16 -25.26 -22.47
CA LEU A 508 -2.84 -25.40 -21.19
C LEU A 508 -1.88 -25.17 -20.01
N TYR A 509 -0.66 -25.67 -20.10
CA TYR A 509 0.37 -25.45 -19.08
C TYR A 509 0.62 -23.95 -18.86
N TRP A 510 0.91 -23.17 -19.92
CA TRP A 510 1.19 -21.74 -19.78
C TRP A 510 -0.01 -20.96 -19.25
N ARG A 511 -1.22 -21.31 -19.70
CA ARG A 511 -2.47 -20.68 -19.26
C ARG A 511 -2.72 -20.91 -17.78
N LEU A 512 -2.56 -22.16 -17.31
CA LEU A 512 -2.74 -22.49 -15.90
C LEU A 512 -1.60 -21.96 -15.03
N LEU A 513 -0.38 -21.88 -15.54
CA LEU A 513 0.77 -21.34 -14.79
C LEU A 513 0.51 -19.88 -14.39
N ASP A 514 -0.05 -19.08 -15.29
CA ASP A 514 -0.41 -17.70 -14.96
C ASP A 514 -1.70 -17.63 -14.12
N THR A 515 -2.77 -18.32 -14.55
CA THR A 515 -4.09 -18.25 -13.89
C THR A 515 -4.04 -18.69 -12.43
N LEU A 516 -3.30 -19.77 -12.11
CA LEU A 516 -3.23 -20.31 -10.75
C LEU A 516 -2.38 -19.44 -9.80
N ALA A 517 -1.67 -18.42 -10.29
CA ALA A 517 -1.02 -17.43 -9.44
C ALA A 517 -2.03 -16.56 -8.66
N TYR A 518 -3.29 -16.50 -9.13
CA TYR A 518 -4.39 -15.79 -8.48
C TYR A 518 -5.25 -16.68 -7.58
N SER A 519 -4.96 -17.98 -7.50
CA SER A 519 -5.70 -18.90 -6.63
C SER A 519 -5.18 -18.86 -5.18
N PRO A 520 -6.07 -19.01 -4.16
CA PRO A 520 -7.52 -19.19 -4.23
C PRO A 520 -8.26 -17.84 -4.27
N ASP A 521 -7.52 -16.74 -4.17
CA ASP A 521 -8.09 -15.42 -3.94
C ASP A 521 -7.56 -14.39 -4.94
N ALA A 522 -8.37 -14.15 -5.97
CA ALA A 522 -8.11 -13.18 -7.02
C ALA A 522 -8.40 -11.74 -6.59
N GLU A 523 -8.81 -11.51 -5.33
CA GLU A 523 -9.09 -10.17 -4.77
C GLU A 523 -7.92 -9.18 -4.93
N LYS A 524 -6.69 -9.67 -5.05
CA LYS A 524 -5.51 -8.84 -5.35
C LYS A 524 -5.70 -7.95 -6.60
N LEU A 525 -6.50 -8.39 -7.57
CA LEU A 525 -6.82 -7.62 -8.77
C LEU A 525 -8.07 -6.72 -8.60
N ALA A 526 -8.89 -7.00 -7.59
CA ALA A 526 -10.16 -6.32 -7.36
C ALA A 526 -9.98 -4.85 -6.98
N ALA A 527 -9.06 -4.56 -6.05
CA ALA A 527 -8.91 -3.23 -5.49
C ALA A 527 -8.61 -2.15 -6.55
N PRO A 528 -7.66 -2.32 -7.49
CA PRO A 528 -7.46 -1.38 -8.59
C PRO A 528 -8.70 -1.22 -9.49
N TRP A 529 -9.46 -2.29 -9.74
CA TRP A 529 -10.65 -2.24 -10.59
C TRP A 529 -11.84 -1.58 -9.89
N HIS A 530 -11.99 -1.76 -8.58
CA HIS A 530 -12.99 -1.06 -7.77
C HIS A 530 -12.75 0.44 -7.78
N GLU A 531 -11.50 0.88 -7.69
CA GLU A 531 -11.11 2.31 -7.82
C GLU A 531 -11.47 2.91 -9.19
N LEU A 532 -11.60 2.05 -10.22
CA LEU A 532 -12.01 2.37 -11.59
C LEU A 532 -13.52 2.13 -11.83
N GLY A 533 -14.31 1.88 -10.77
CA GLY A 533 -15.76 1.80 -10.82
C GLY A 533 -16.34 0.38 -10.93
N ARG A 534 -15.51 -0.67 -10.97
CA ARG A 534 -15.96 -2.08 -11.03
C ARG A 534 -16.24 -2.69 -9.67
N THR A 535 -16.98 -1.98 -8.81
CA THR A 535 -17.33 -2.44 -7.45
C THR A 535 -18.22 -3.69 -7.44
N ASP A 536 -18.74 -4.10 -8.60
CA ASP A 536 -19.45 -5.37 -8.81
C ASP A 536 -18.55 -6.61 -8.67
N LEU A 537 -17.23 -6.46 -8.82
CA LEU A 537 -16.26 -7.55 -8.76
C LEU A 537 -15.94 -7.94 -7.32
N THR A 538 -16.91 -8.50 -6.61
CA THR A 538 -16.70 -9.01 -5.25
C THR A 538 -15.79 -10.24 -5.26
N ARG A 539 -15.30 -10.64 -4.08
CA ARG A 539 -14.50 -11.85 -3.90
C ARG A 539 -15.19 -13.09 -4.45
N GLU A 540 -16.50 -13.21 -4.20
CA GLU A 540 -17.33 -14.33 -4.66
C GLU A 540 -17.44 -14.33 -6.18
N VAL A 541 -17.64 -13.16 -6.80
CA VAL A 541 -17.72 -13.02 -8.26
C VAL A 541 -16.39 -13.39 -8.92
N LEU A 542 -15.27 -12.88 -8.38
CA LEU A 542 -13.94 -13.19 -8.90
C LEU A 542 -13.58 -14.66 -8.72
N GLY A 543 -13.90 -15.25 -7.56
CA GLY A 543 -13.73 -16.68 -7.30
C GLY A 543 -14.50 -17.55 -8.30
N ALA A 544 -15.78 -17.24 -8.53
CA ALA A 544 -16.62 -17.95 -9.49
C ALA A 544 -16.10 -17.81 -10.93
N ARG A 545 -15.64 -16.62 -11.34
CA ARG A 545 -15.05 -16.40 -12.67
C ARG A 545 -13.73 -17.13 -12.85
N LEU A 546 -12.88 -17.16 -11.83
CA LEU A 546 -11.62 -17.92 -11.85
C LEU A 546 -11.89 -19.41 -12.01
N GLU A 547 -12.84 -19.96 -11.24
CA GLU A 547 -13.25 -21.36 -11.32
C GLU A 547 -13.80 -21.71 -12.71
N ALA A 548 -14.72 -20.89 -13.23
CA ALA A 548 -15.30 -21.07 -14.56
C ALA A 548 -14.21 -21.08 -15.65
N TYR A 549 -13.28 -20.12 -15.58
CA TYR A 549 -12.18 -20.00 -16.54
C TYR A 549 -11.19 -21.18 -16.47
N VAL A 550 -10.80 -21.63 -15.27
CA VAL A 550 -9.97 -22.83 -15.10
C VAL A 550 -10.68 -24.07 -15.67
N GLY A 551 -11.98 -24.21 -15.41
CA GLY A 551 -12.81 -25.26 -16.00
C GLY A 551 -12.87 -25.18 -17.53
N GLY A 552 -13.00 -23.97 -18.07
CA GLY A 552 -12.98 -23.71 -19.51
C GLY A 552 -11.67 -24.12 -20.18
N LEU A 553 -10.53 -23.76 -19.57
CA LEU A 553 -9.21 -24.14 -20.04
C LEU A 553 -9.05 -25.67 -20.08
N LEU A 554 -9.43 -26.36 -19.01
CA LEU A 554 -9.36 -27.82 -18.93
C LEU A 554 -10.29 -28.51 -19.95
N ARG A 555 -11.50 -28.00 -20.16
CA ARG A 555 -12.41 -28.54 -21.20
C ARG A 555 -11.88 -28.34 -22.60
N ARG A 556 -11.25 -27.21 -22.86
CA ARG A 556 -10.80 -26.82 -24.19
C ARG A 556 -9.48 -27.48 -24.60
N TYR A 557 -8.57 -27.70 -23.65
CA TYR A 557 -7.19 -28.08 -23.94
C TYR A 557 -6.65 -29.28 -23.14
N GLY A 558 -7.41 -29.83 -22.18
CA GLY A 558 -6.92 -30.83 -21.21
C GLY A 558 -7.69 -32.14 -21.14
#